data_AF-A0ABD0Z4J7-F1
#
_entry.id   AF-A0ABD0Z4J7-F1
#
_cell.length_a   1.000
_cell.length_b   1.000
_cell.length_c   1.000
_cell.angle_alpha   90.00
_cell.angle_beta   90.00
_cell.angle_gamma   90.00
#
_symmetry.space_group_name_H-M   'P 1'
#
loop_
_entity.id
_entity.type
_entity.pdbx_description
1 polymer ?
#
loop_
_entity_poly.entity_id
_entity_poly.type
_entity_poly.pdbx_seq_one_letter_code
_entity_poly.pdbx_strand_id
1 'polypeptide(L)'
;MPRVPAGRGAARPRVPDAMVQLYKQQTGLDIDTAALNLPGRLTRSANTARSFKHTVDARFRRDDRFRLHFNVSSLPKEEKVTGAELRITVGNSEDGSGGNQRVLVHDIVRPGVRGLKGPMLRLLDTQEVSAGQRWLGLDVMPAAERWAQEPEHNHGLLVQVVGEKPATHSEEDEAEPVLLLFADDGRNRAPTLEEMLSRKKRAPPSKKHRRKEWRDNCKRHPLYVDFSDVGWNNWIVAPPGYDAYYCHGDCPFPLADHLNATNHAIVQTIVHSMNPGAVPKACCVPTQLTAISMLYVDEGDKVVLKNYQEMSVAGCGCR
;
A
#
# COMPACT_ATOMS: atom_id res chain seq x y z
N MET A 1 -5.78 10.00 6.48
CA MET A 1 -4.95 10.70 5.48
C MET A 1 -3.49 10.69 5.88
N PRO A 2 -2.55 10.63 4.93
CA PRO A 2 -1.13 10.90 5.18
C PRO A 2 -0.97 12.32 5.76
N ARG A 3 0.04 12.54 6.60
CA ARG A 3 0.39 13.90 7.03
C ARG A 3 1.14 14.58 5.88
N VAL A 4 0.83 15.86 5.66
CA VAL A 4 1.53 16.68 4.66
C VAL A 4 2.98 16.86 5.10
N PRO A 5 3.99 16.44 4.31
CA PRO A 5 5.38 16.62 4.67
C PRO A 5 5.74 18.11 4.80
N ALA A 6 6.42 18.50 5.88
CA ALA A 6 6.86 19.88 6.07
C ALA A 6 8.05 20.23 5.16
N GLY A 7 7.96 21.35 4.43
CA GLY A 7 9.14 22.01 3.83
C GLY A 7 9.72 21.40 2.55
N ARG A 8 8.96 20.59 1.80
CA ARG A 8 9.48 19.94 0.59
C ARG A 8 9.54 20.90 -0.62
N GLY A 9 10.73 21.05 -1.21
CA GLY A 9 10.94 21.79 -2.46
C GLY A 9 10.26 21.12 -3.67
N ALA A 10 10.13 21.86 -4.78
CA ALA A 10 9.34 21.49 -5.97
C ALA A 10 9.85 20.29 -6.80
N ALA A 11 10.87 19.56 -6.34
CA ALA A 11 11.43 18.43 -7.08
C ALA A 11 10.55 17.17 -6.96
N ARG A 12 10.17 16.57 -8.10
CA ARG A 12 9.41 15.32 -8.11
C ARG A 12 10.25 14.18 -7.51
N PRO A 13 9.69 13.39 -6.57
CA PRO A 13 10.44 12.30 -5.95
C PRO A 13 10.77 11.20 -6.96
N ARG A 14 11.99 10.64 -6.88
CA ARG A 14 12.35 9.42 -7.62
C ARG A 14 11.69 8.22 -6.97
N VAL A 15 10.80 7.56 -7.70
CA VAL A 15 10.02 6.42 -7.22
C VAL A 15 10.60 5.12 -7.78
N PRO A 16 10.91 4.10 -6.95
CA PRO A 16 11.39 2.81 -7.46
C PRO A 16 10.35 2.14 -8.36
N ASP A 17 10.78 1.58 -9.49
CA ASP A 17 9.90 0.88 -10.44
C ASP A 17 9.10 -0.25 -9.79
N ALA A 18 9.70 -0.92 -8.80
CA ALA A 18 9.04 -1.95 -8.01
C ALA A 18 7.76 -1.43 -7.30
N MET A 19 7.77 -0.20 -6.80
CA MET A 19 6.62 0.42 -6.14
C MET A 19 5.55 0.83 -7.15
N VAL A 20 5.96 1.30 -8.33
CA VAL A 20 5.04 1.61 -9.43
C VAL A 20 4.34 0.34 -9.90
N GLN A 21 5.08 -0.75 -10.12
CA GLN A 21 4.53 -2.05 -10.49
C GLN A 21 3.55 -2.58 -9.43
N LEU A 22 3.91 -2.48 -8.14
CA LEU A 22 3.03 -2.89 -7.05
C LEU A 22 1.72 -2.09 -7.02
N TYR A 23 1.79 -0.77 -7.24
CA TYR A 23 0.60 0.07 -7.34
C TYR A 23 -0.31 -0.33 -8.52
N LYS A 24 0.27 -0.56 -9.71
CA LYS A 24 -0.47 -1.02 -10.90
C LYS A 24 -1.19 -2.36 -10.63
N GLN A 25 -0.47 -3.31 -10.03
CA GLN A 25 -1.01 -4.62 -9.66
C GLN A 25 -2.17 -4.51 -8.65
N GLN A 26 -2.07 -3.62 -7.66
CA GLN A 26 -3.08 -3.50 -6.60
C GLN A 26 -4.36 -2.77 -7.04
N THR A 27 -4.25 -1.82 -7.95
CA THR A 27 -5.38 -0.97 -8.35
C THR A 27 -6.07 -1.44 -9.63
N GLY A 28 -5.41 -2.28 -10.44
CA GLY A 28 -5.89 -2.64 -11.77
C GLY A 28 -5.95 -1.46 -12.75
N LEU A 29 -5.44 -0.28 -12.34
CA LEU A 29 -5.25 0.89 -13.19
C LEU A 29 -3.87 0.76 -13.84
N ASP A 30 -3.87 0.42 -15.12
CA ASP A 30 -2.68 0.51 -15.95
C ASP A 30 -2.37 1.98 -16.25
N ILE A 31 -1.08 2.34 -16.17
CA ILE A 31 -0.52 3.29 -17.13
C ILE A 31 -0.14 2.37 -18.32
N ASP A 32 -1.10 2.13 -19.24
CA ASP A 32 -1.15 1.18 -20.41
C ASP A 32 -0.31 -0.13 -20.27
N THR A 33 -0.76 -1.39 -20.37
CA THR A 33 -1.95 -2.08 -20.91
C THR A 33 -1.96 -3.54 -20.37
N ALA A 34 -3.15 -4.09 -20.12
CA ALA A 34 -3.62 -5.47 -20.32
C ALA A 34 -3.10 -6.66 -19.45
N ALA A 35 -3.93 -6.98 -18.44
CA ALA A 35 -4.57 -8.28 -18.16
C ALA A 35 -3.82 -9.50 -17.54
N LEU A 36 -4.38 -9.89 -16.38
CA LEU A 36 -4.60 -11.23 -15.77
C LEU A 36 -3.80 -11.66 -14.53
N ASN A 37 -4.58 -12.25 -13.62
CA ASN A 37 -4.35 -12.68 -12.24
C ASN A 37 -3.12 -13.57 -12.00
N LEU A 38 -2.63 -13.62 -10.75
CA LEU A 38 -2.36 -14.87 -10.00
C LEU A 38 -2.19 -14.61 -8.48
N PRO A 39 -2.56 -15.58 -7.62
CA PRO A 39 -2.45 -15.53 -6.17
C PRO A 39 -1.12 -16.13 -5.66
N GLY A 40 -0.65 -15.66 -4.50
CA GLY A 40 0.10 -16.48 -3.55
C GLY A 40 1.45 -15.95 -3.04
N ARG A 41 1.60 -16.05 -1.70
CA ARG A 41 2.82 -16.07 -0.88
C ARG A 41 3.29 -14.71 -0.30
N LEU A 42 3.08 -14.58 1.03
CA LEU A 42 3.62 -13.59 1.99
C LEU A 42 2.85 -12.28 2.28
N THR A 43 1.59 -12.10 1.86
CA THR A 43 0.77 -10.93 2.27
C THR A 43 -0.55 -11.36 2.91
N ARG A 44 -0.50 -11.88 4.16
CA ARG A 44 -1.71 -12.35 4.86
C ARG A 44 -2.78 -11.26 5.03
N SER A 45 -2.39 -10.04 5.40
CA SER A 45 -3.30 -8.92 5.73
C SER A 45 -2.71 -7.52 5.50
N ALA A 46 -1.53 -7.43 4.86
CA ALA A 46 -0.79 -6.19 4.68
C ALA A 46 -1.65 -5.07 4.06
N ASN A 47 -1.57 -3.88 4.62
CA ASN A 47 -2.27 -2.70 4.09
C ASN A 47 -1.33 -1.54 3.76
N THR A 48 -0.05 -1.70 4.07
CA THR A 48 0.99 -0.73 3.83
C THR A 48 2.22 -1.45 3.27
N ALA A 49 2.80 -0.93 2.18
CA ALA A 49 4.07 -1.35 1.64
C ALA A 49 5.04 -0.16 1.60
N ARG A 50 6.30 -0.37 1.97
CA ARG A 50 7.34 0.66 1.99
C ARG A 50 8.60 0.19 1.27
N SER A 51 9.22 1.08 0.50
CA SER A 51 10.55 0.84 -0.06
C SER A 51 11.64 1.44 0.81
N PHE A 52 12.68 0.67 1.09
CA PHE A 52 13.88 1.14 1.79
C PHE A 52 15.09 1.04 0.85
N LYS A 53 15.85 2.13 0.79
CA LYS A 53 17.14 2.15 0.09
C LYS A 53 18.22 1.53 0.97
N HIS A 54 19.14 0.82 0.35
CA HIS A 54 20.29 0.27 1.06
C HIS A 54 21.35 1.35 1.28
N THR A 55 22.12 1.23 2.36
CA THR A 55 23.38 1.95 2.54
C THR A 55 24.53 0.98 2.30
N VAL A 56 25.42 1.30 1.35
CA VAL A 56 26.60 0.47 1.04
C VAL A 56 27.69 0.72 2.09
N ASP A 57 28.18 -0.36 2.69
CA ASP A 57 29.47 -0.30 3.40
C ASP A 57 30.58 -0.58 2.38
N ALA A 58 31.21 0.48 1.87
CA ALA A 58 32.26 0.39 0.84
C ALA A 58 33.42 -0.53 1.22
N ARG A 59 33.61 -0.84 2.51
CA ARG A 59 34.67 -1.72 3.03
C ARG A 59 34.46 -3.21 2.71
N PHE A 60 33.28 -3.61 2.24
CA PHE A 60 32.89 -5.01 2.03
C PHE A 60 32.40 -5.33 0.62
N ARG A 61 32.68 -4.47 -0.37
CA ARG A 61 32.33 -4.74 -1.77
C ARG A 61 33.37 -5.69 -2.38
N ARG A 62 33.05 -6.98 -2.45
CA ARG A 62 33.74 -7.96 -3.30
C ARG A 62 32.81 -8.31 -4.46
N ASP A 63 33.37 -8.69 -5.60
CA ASP A 63 32.58 -9.06 -6.79
C ASP A 63 31.52 -10.14 -6.51
N ASP A 64 31.80 -11.07 -5.59
CA ASP A 64 30.96 -12.21 -5.25
C ASP A 64 30.11 -12.01 -3.98
N ARG A 65 30.43 -10.99 -3.16
CA ARG A 65 29.85 -10.80 -1.83
C ARG A 65 29.78 -9.33 -1.46
N PHE A 66 28.59 -8.90 -1.05
CA PHE A 66 28.35 -7.53 -0.62
C PHE A 66 27.36 -7.47 0.54
N ARG A 67 27.54 -6.46 1.40
CA ARG A 67 26.69 -6.20 2.56
C ARG A 67 25.69 -5.10 2.24
N LEU A 68 24.42 -5.36 2.51
CA LEU A 68 23.34 -4.38 2.41
C LEU A 68 22.83 -4.06 3.81
N HIS A 69 22.71 -2.79 4.15
CA HIS A 69 22.07 -2.36 5.38
C HIS A 69 20.85 -1.50 5.05
N PHE A 70 19.72 -1.78 5.69
CA PHE A 70 18.46 -1.08 5.49
C PHE A 70 17.97 -0.51 6.82
N ASN A 71 17.75 0.80 6.87
CA ASN A 71 17.25 1.45 8.08
C ASN A 71 15.71 1.39 8.14
N VAL A 72 15.20 0.38 8.85
CA VAL A 72 13.76 0.15 9.08
C VAL A 72 13.22 0.75 10.38
N SER A 73 14.03 1.50 11.15
CA SER A 73 13.61 2.05 12.46
C SER A 73 12.49 3.10 12.38
N SER A 74 12.17 3.59 11.18
CA SER A 74 11.07 4.53 10.96
C SER A 74 9.69 3.87 10.91
N LEU A 75 9.60 2.55 11.13
CA LEU A 75 8.31 1.86 11.16
C LEU A 75 7.50 2.29 12.40
N PRO A 76 6.21 2.64 12.24
CA PRO A 76 5.34 2.88 13.38
C PRO A 76 5.23 1.65 14.27
N LYS A 77 5.21 1.84 15.58
CA LYS A 77 5.20 0.72 16.56
C LYS A 77 3.91 -0.11 16.50
N GLU A 78 2.83 0.48 16.01
CA GLU A 78 1.51 -0.13 15.88
C GLU A 78 1.40 -1.03 14.65
N GLU A 79 2.34 -0.92 13.70
CA GLU A 79 2.34 -1.70 12.46
C GLU A 79 3.11 -2.99 12.62
N LYS A 80 2.47 -4.11 12.29
CA LYS A 80 3.11 -5.42 12.31
C LYS A 80 3.65 -5.78 10.93
N VAL A 81 4.93 -6.17 10.85
CA VAL A 81 5.52 -6.69 9.62
C VAL A 81 4.85 -8.01 9.25
N THR A 82 4.33 -8.09 8.03
CA THR A 82 3.65 -9.28 7.50
C THR A 82 4.39 -9.94 6.34
N GLY A 83 5.39 -9.26 5.77
CA GLY A 83 6.24 -9.78 4.70
C GLY A 83 7.40 -8.81 4.40
N ALA A 84 8.49 -9.32 3.81
CA ALA A 84 9.58 -8.48 3.30
C ALA A 84 10.31 -9.17 2.16
N GLU A 85 10.56 -8.43 1.07
CA GLU A 85 11.20 -8.92 -0.15
C GLU A 85 12.39 -8.02 -0.50
N LEU A 86 13.57 -8.62 -0.65
CA LEU A 86 14.74 -7.95 -1.20
C LEU A 86 14.71 -8.11 -2.72
N ARG A 87 14.69 -7.00 -3.45
CA ARG A 87 14.84 -6.97 -4.90
C ARG A 87 16.26 -6.57 -5.28
N ILE A 88 16.90 -7.43 -6.07
CA ILE A 88 18.22 -7.19 -6.66
C ILE A 88 18.14 -7.36 -8.17
N THR A 89 18.87 -6.53 -8.90
CA THR A 89 19.09 -6.71 -10.33
C THR A 89 20.20 -7.72 -10.56
N VAL A 90 20.05 -8.49 -11.63
CA VAL A 90 21.09 -9.43 -12.07
C VAL A 90 21.55 -8.99 -13.45
N GLY A 91 22.87 -8.90 -13.63
CA GLY A 91 23.43 -8.57 -14.94
C GLY A 91 23.15 -9.68 -15.94
N ASN A 92 22.74 -9.30 -17.14
CA ASN A 92 22.41 -10.25 -18.20
C ASN A 92 23.70 -10.74 -18.86
N SER A 93 23.91 -12.05 -18.95
CA SER A 93 24.93 -12.62 -19.83
C SER A 93 24.33 -12.71 -21.23
N GLU A 94 24.71 -11.81 -22.14
CA GLU A 94 24.25 -11.82 -23.54
C GLU A 94 24.80 -13.03 -24.31
N ASP A 95 25.94 -13.57 -23.88
CA ASP A 95 26.45 -14.83 -24.39
C ASP A 95 25.75 -15.98 -23.68
N GLY A 96 24.98 -16.77 -24.42
CA GLY A 96 24.20 -17.94 -23.96
C GLY A 96 24.99 -19.08 -23.30
N SER A 97 26.21 -18.82 -22.82
CA SER A 97 26.96 -19.60 -21.85
C SER A 97 26.58 -19.15 -20.44
N GLY A 98 25.30 -19.30 -20.08
CA GLY A 98 24.79 -18.98 -18.75
C GLY A 98 25.31 -20.00 -17.73
N GLY A 99 26.44 -19.70 -17.09
CA GLY A 99 26.88 -20.45 -15.93
C GLY A 99 25.78 -20.45 -14.86
N ASN A 100 25.50 -21.60 -14.24
CA ASN A 100 24.50 -21.72 -13.18
C ASN A 100 24.86 -20.81 -12.00
N GLN A 101 24.28 -19.61 -11.97
CA GLN A 101 24.48 -18.65 -10.89
C GLN A 101 23.36 -18.78 -9.87
N ARG A 102 23.75 -18.79 -8.60
CA ARG A 102 22.84 -18.87 -7.46
C ARG A 102 23.13 -17.72 -6.52
N VAL A 103 22.09 -17.01 -6.14
CA VAL A 103 22.17 -15.96 -5.12
C VAL A 103 21.70 -16.52 -3.80
N LEU A 104 22.45 -16.22 -2.74
CA LEU A 104 22.14 -16.57 -1.36
C LEU A 104 22.09 -15.29 -0.53
N VAL A 105 21.02 -15.13 0.24
CA VAL A 105 20.85 -13.99 1.15
C VAL A 105 20.93 -14.48 2.59
N HIS A 106 21.87 -13.92 3.33
CA HIS A 106 22.06 -14.23 4.73
C HIS A 106 21.73 -13.02 5.61
N ASP A 107 21.09 -13.29 6.74
CA ASP A 107 20.95 -12.38 7.85
C ASP A 107 22.22 -12.38 8.70
N ILE A 108 22.76 -11.20 8.98
CA ILE A 108 23.92 -11.05 9.87
C ILE A 108 23.38 -11.02 11.31
N VAL A 109 23.28 -12.18 11.95
CA VAL A 109 22.77 -12.28 13.33
C VAL A 109 23.76 -11.67 14.32
N ARG A 110 25.07 -11.84 14.08
CA ARG A 110 26.12 -11.12 14.81
C ARG A 110 27.27 -10.76 13.89
N PRO A 111 27.79 -9.52 13.95
CA PRO A 111 28.97 -9.13 13.20
C PRO A 111 30.21 -9.89 13.71
N GLY A 112 31.14 -10.17 12.79
CA GLY A 112 32.44 -10.74 13.13
C GLY A 112 33.41 -9.67 13.62
N VAL A 113 34.42 -10.09 14.39
CA VAL A 113 35.53 -9.25 14.82
C VAL A 113 36.79 -9.72 14.11
N ARG A 114 37.42 -8.84 13.34
CA ARG A 114 38.59 -9.16 12.51
C ARG A 114 39.69 -9.81 13.37
N GLY A 115 40.14 -11.00 12.97
CA GLY A 115 41.21 -11.75 13.64
C GLY A 115 40.81 -12.48 14.93
N LEU A 116 39.58 -12.31 15.41
CA LEU A 116 39.11 -12.93 16.67
C LEU A 116 37.98 -13.94 16.43
N LYS A 117 36.93 -13.52 15.72
CA LYS A 117 35.71 -14.33 15.56
C LYS A 117 35.00 -14.03 14.25
N GLY A 118 34.60 -15.07 13.52
CA GLY A 118 33.78 -14.92 12.31
C GLY A 118 32.37 -14.39 12.59
N PRO A 119 31.70 -13.79 11.60
CA PRO A 119 30.30 -13.39 11.73
C PRO A 119 29.39 -14.61 11.89
N MET A 120 28.27 -14.42 12.58
CA MET A 120 27.20 -15.40 12.59
C MET A 120 26.17 -15.04 11.53
N LEU A 121 26.02 -15.93 10.56
CA LEU A 121 25.15 -15.78 9.42
C LEU A 121 24.02 -16.80 9.51
N ARG A 122 22.81 -16.39 9.10
CA ARG A 122 21.67 -17.28 8.93
C ARG A 122 21.14 -17.14 7.52
N LEU A 123 21.14 -18.22 6.74
CA LEU A 123 20.56 -18.22 5.40
C LEU A 123 19.06 -17.94 5.50
N LEU A 124 18.59 -16.93 4.76
CA LEU A 124 17.17 -16.56 4.69
C LEU A 124 16.53 -17.19 3.45
N ASP A 125 17.13 -16.95 2.29
CA ASP A 125 16.59 -17.39 1.00
C ASP A 125 17.71 -17.64 -0.02
N THR A 126 17.41 -18.46 -1.02
CA THR A 126 18.29 -18.76 -2.15
C THR A 126 17.49 -18.89 -3.44
N GLN A 127 18.00 -18.26 -4.50
CA GLN A 127 17.37 -18.30 -5.81
C GLN A 127 18.41 -18.54 -6.90
N GLU A 128 18.08 -19.41 -7.87
CA GLU A 128 18.87 -19.57 -9.09
C GLU A 128 18.51 -18.48 -10.09
N VAL A 129 19.51 -17.97 -10.80
CA VAL A 129 19.33 -16.97 -11.85
C VAL A 129 18.88 -17.69 -13.11
N SER A 130 17.65 -17.45 -13.54
CA SER A 130 17.17 -17.95 -14.82
C SER A 130 17.67 -17.10 -15.98
N ALA A 131 17.88 -17.71 -17.15
CA ALA A 131 18.24 -16.98 -18.37
C ALA A 131 17.17 -15.92 -18.71
N GLY A 132 17.58 -14.68 -18.96
CA GLY A 132 16.67 -13.55 -19.26
C GLY A 132 15.98 -12.94 -18.03
N GLN A 133 16.27 -13.42 -16.82
CA GLN A 133 15.72 -12.84 -15.59
C GLN A 133 16.46 -11.55 -15.22
N ARG A 134 15.76 -10.40 -15.29
CA ARG A 134 16.35 -9.08 -15.00
C ARG A 134 16.48 -8.77 -13.50
N TRP A 135 15.62 -9.37 -12.67
CA TRP A 135 15.59 -9.14 -11.23
C TRP A 135 15.22 -10.41 -10.46
N LEU A 136 15.74 -10.50 -9.23
CA LEU A 136 15.43 -11.55 -8.26
C LEU A 136 14.66 -10.94 -7.09
N GLY A 137 13.69 -11.70 -6.58
CA GLY A 137 12.95 -11.39 -5.35
C GLY A 137 13.29 -12.45 -4.30
N LEU A 138 13.88 -12.01 -3.19
CA LEU A 138 14.35 -12.89 -2.11
C LEU A 138 13.58 -12.59 -0.82
N ASP A 139 13.02 -13.62 -0.18
CA ASP A 139 12.29 -13.46 1.09
C ASP A 139 13.26 -13.16 2.23
N VAL A 140 13.09 -11.99 2.84
CA VAL A 140 13.89 -11.55 3.99
C VAL A 140 13.03 -11.19 5.20
N MET A 141 11.76 -11.62 5.20
CA MET A 141 10.79 -11.36 6.27
C MET A 141 11.35 -11.68 7.67
N PRO A 142 11.98 -12.84 7.93
CA PRO A 142 12.45 -13.17 9.28
C PRO A 142 13.58 -12.27 9.79
N ALA A 143 14.25 -11.53 8.91
CA ALA A 143 15.25 -10.54 9.30
C ALA A 143 14.60 -9.18 9.51
N ALA A 144 13.77 -8.75 8.57
CA ALA A 144 13.08 -7.47 8.64
C ALA A 144 12.11 -7.37 9.84
N GLU A 145 11.41 -8.45 10.19
CA GLU A 145 10.55 -8.51 11.37
C GLU A 145 11.34 -8.27 12.66
N ARG A 146 12.53 -8.88 12.79
CA ARG A 146 13.39 -8.68 13.97
C ARG A 146 13.92 -7.25 14.03
N TRP A 147 14.40 -6.70 12.92
CA TRP A 147 14.93 -5.32 12.91
C TRP A 147 13.86 -4.28 13.28
N ALA A 148 12.59 -4.57 12.97
CA ALA A 148 11.47 -3.72 13.38
C ALA A 148 11.20 -3.78 14.89
N GLN A 149 11.44 -4.93 15.54
CA GLN A 149 11.26 -5.13 16.98
C GLN A 149 12.49 -4.68 17.79
N GLU A 150 13.69 -4.95 17.26
CA GLU A 150 15.00 -4.78 17.90
C GLU A 150 15.97 -4.08 16.92
N PRO A 151 15.86 -2.74 16.74
CA PRO A 151 16.68 -2.00 15.79
C PRO A 151 18.19 -2.10 16.04
N GLU A 152 18.61 -2.29 17.30
CA GLU A 152 20.00 -2.50 17.72
C GLU A 152 20.60 -3.81 17.20
N HIS A 153 19.75 -4.81 16.89
CA HIS A 153 20.14 -6.08 16.29
C HIS A 153 20.04 -6.08 14.76
N ASN A 154 19.89 -4.88 14.15
CA ASN A 154 19.98 -4.72 12.70
C ASN A 154 21.44 -4.59 12.27
N HIS A 155 22.03 -5.70 11.83
CA HIS A 155 23.38 -5.72 11.26
C HIS A 155 23.39 -5.85 9.74
N GLY A 156 22.21 -5.82 9.10
CA GLY A 156 22.04 -5.93 7.65
C GLY A 156 22.11 -7.35 7.10
N LEU A 157 22.11 -7.43 5.78
CA LEU A 157 22.16 -8.66 4.99
C LEU A 157 23.54 -8.83 4.34
N LEU A 158 23.96 -10.07 4.22
CA LEU A 158 25.06 -10.47 3.36
C LEU A 158 24.49 -11.19 2.14
N VAL A 159 24.69 -10.61 0.96
CA VAL A 159 24.35 -11.23 -0.31
C VAL A 159 25.60 -11.90 -0.85
N GLN A 160 25.46 -13.17 -1.25
CA GLN A 160 26.53 -13.96 -1.85
C GLN A 160 26.06 -14.53 -3.18
N VAL A 161 26.90 -14.36 -4.19
CA VAL A 161 26.70 -14.89 -5.53
C VAL A 161 27.64 -16.08 -5.71
N VAL A 162 27.09 -17.25 -6.01
CA VAL A 162 27.83 -18.50 -6.19
C VAL A 162 27.62 -18.98 -7.62
N GLY A 163 28.71 -19.25 -8.34
CA GLY A 163 28.68 -19.68 -9.75
C GLY A 163 29.85 -19.12 -10.53
N GLU A 164 29.86 -19.34 -11.84
CA GLU A 164 30.84 -18.71 -12.73
C GLU A 164 30.58 -17.20 -12.82
N LYS A 165 31.65 -16.40 -12.79
CA LYS A 165 31.54 -14.94 -12.91
C LYS A 165 31.00 -14.60 -14.30
N PRO A 166 29.96 -13.76 -14.43
CA PRO A 166 29.60 -13.22 -15.73
C PRO A 166 30.76 -12.40 -16.30
N ALA A 167 30.90 -12.42 -17.62
CA ALA A 167 31.80 -11.52 -18.32
C ALA A 167 31.36 -10.07 -18.04
N THR A 168 32.33 -9.24 -17.67
CA THR A 168 32.32 -7.76 -17.59
C THR A 168 30.95 -7.07 -17.66
N HIS A 169 30.50 -6.53 -16.52
CA HIS A 169 29.33 -5.64 -16.44
C HIS A 169 29.63 -4.28 -17.10
N SER A 170 28.75 -3.84 -17.99
CA SER A 170 28.61 -2.44 -18.40
C SER A 170 28.01 -1.62 -17.25
N GLU A 171 28.64 -0.50 -16.90
CA GLU A 171 28.31 0.35 -15.75
C GLU A 171 26.95 1.09 -15.86
N GLU A 172 26.19 0.90 -16.96
CA GLU A 172 25.05 1.75 -17.32
C GLU A 172 23.68 1.23 -16.86
N ASP A 173 23.58 0.02 -16.28
CA ASP A 173 22.30 -0.62 -15.88
C ASP A 173 22.21 -0.96 -14.37
N GLU A 174 22.95 -0.25 -13.51
CA GLU A 174 22.92 -0.44 -12.04
C GLU A 174 21.60 0.05 -11.41
N ALA A 175 20.51 -0.72 -11.53
CA ALA A 175 19.37 -0.51 -10.63
C ALA A 175 19.75 -0.98 -9.22
N GLU A 176 19.70 -0.05 -8.25
CA GLU A 176 20.11 -0.29 -6.87
C GLU A 176 19.22 -1.34 -6.16
N PRO A 177 19.79 -2.21 -5.29
CA PRO A 177 19.01 -3.07 -4.42
C PRO A 177 18.00 -2.31 -3.55
N VAL A 178 16.76 -2.79 -3.52
CA VAL A 178 15.65 -2.21 -2.75
C VAL A 178 15.03 -3.27 -1.85
N LEU A 179 14.78 -2.91 -0.60
CA LEU A 179 13.97 -3.71 0.31
C LEU A 179 12.52 -3.23 0.25
N LEU A 180 11.60 -4.12 -0.12
CA LEU A 180 10.16 -3.92 0.00
C LEU A 180 9.68 -4.54 1.32
N LEU A 181 9.06 -3.74 2.17
CA LEU A 181 8.51 -4.19 3.43
C LEU A 181 6.99 -4.05 3.43
N PHE A 182 6.29 -5.11 3.83
CA PHE A 182 4.83 -5.16 3.91
C PHE A 182 4.40 -5.22 5.38
N ALA A 183 3.50 -4.33 5.78
CA ALA A 183 3.00 -4.23 7.15
C ALA A 183 1.49 -4.04 7.20
N ASP A 184 0.91 -4.36 8.37
CA ASP A 184 -0.50 -4.22 8.69
C ASP A 184 -0.67 -3.41 9.98
N ASP A 185 -1.48 -2.34 9.93
CA ASP A 185 -1.84 -1.51 11.09
C ASP A 185 -3.10 -2.01 11.82
N GLY A 186 -3.65 -3.16 11.42
CA GLY A 186 -4.80 -3.79 12.05
C GLY A 186 -6.14 -3.14 11.73
N ARG A 187 -6.17 -2.13 10.84
CA ARG A 187 -7.40 -1.46 10.40
C ARG A 187 -8.09 -2.18 9.23
N ASN A 188 -7.41 -3.12 8.58
CA ASN A 188 -7.97 -4.01 7.55
C ASN A 188 -8.70 -5.22 8.17
N ARG A 189 -9.62 -5.00 9.12
CA ARG A 189 -10.44 -6.09 9.64
C ARG A 189 -11.48 -6.49 8.61
N ALA A 190 -11.46 -7.76 8.20
CA ALA A 190 -12.56 -8.33 7.44
C ALA A 190 -13.85 -8.22 8.28
N PRO A 191 -14.96 -7.76 7.69
CA PRO A 191 -16.22 -7.67 8.42
C PRO A 191 -16.62 -9.05 8.93
N THR A 192 -17.12 -9.13 10.16
CA THR A 192 -17.51 -10.41 10.77
C THR A 192 -18.69 -11.03 10.02
N LEU A 193 -18.89 -12.35 10.20
CA LEU A 193 -20.05 -13.03 9.60
C LEU A 193 -21.37 -12.38 10.02
N GLU A 194 -21.48 -11.89 11.26
CA GLU A 194 -22.65 -11.12 11.73
C GLU A 194 -22.82 -9.79 10.98
N GLU A 195 -21.73 -9.06 10.73
CA GLU A 195 -21.76 -7.83 9.94
C GLU A 195 -22.10 -8.08 8.47
N MET A 196 -21.63 -9.19 7.89
CA MET A 196 -21.97 -9.62 6.53
C MET A 196 -23.44 -10.06 6.40
N LEU A 197 -23.99 -10.72 7.43
CA LEU A 197 -25.39 -11.15 7.48
C LEU A 197 -26.36 -9.99 7.75
N SER A 198 -25.91 -8.91 8.39
CA SER A 198 -26.70 -7.68 8.55
C SER A 198 -26.88 -6.88 7.24
N ARG A 199 -26.08 -7.16 6.21
CA ARG A 199 -26.19 -6.53 4.89
C ARG A 199 -27.34 -7.14 4.08
N LYS A 200 -28.54 -6.55 4.19
CA LYS A 200 -29.65 -6.87 3.28
C LYS A 200 -29.28 -6.57 1.82
N LYS A 201 -29.28 -7.61 0.97
CA LYS A 201 -29.19 -7.53 -0.50
C LYS A 201 -30.35 -6.65 -1.04
N ARG A 202 -30.03 -5.64 -1.85
CA ARG A 202 -31.04 -4.83 -2.57
C ARG A 202 -31.42 -5.46 -3.92
N ALA A 203 -32.69 -5.31 -4.26
CA ALA A 203 -33.31 -5.63 -5.55
C ALA A 203 -32.99 -4.57 -6.63
N PRO A 204 -33.12 -4.88 -7.94
CA PRO A 204 -32.74 -3.96 -9.01
C PRO A 204 -33.76 -2.82 -9.19
N PRO A 205 -33.36 -1.67 -9.77
CA PRO A 205 -34.21 -0.48 -9.82
C PRO A 205 -35.27 -0.60 -10.94
N SER A 206 -36.53 -0.36 -10.59
CA SER A 206 -37.58 -0.15 -11.60
C SER A 206 -37.59 1.32 -12.03
N LYS A 207 -37.52 1.55 -13.35
CA LYS A 207 -37.64 2.89 -13.95
C LYS A 207 -39.11 3.31 -13.92
N LYS A 208 -39.44 4.40 -13.22
CA LYS A 208 -40.60 5.22 -13.54
C LYS A 208 -40.27 6.71 -13.47
N HIS A 209 -40.46 7.36 -14.61
CA HIS A 209 -40.48 8.81 -14.76
C HIS A 209 -41.57 9.43 -13.91
N ARG A 210 -41.24 10.45 -13.13
CA ARG A 210 -42.19 11.52 -12.78
C ARG A 210 -41.44 12.81 -12.43
N ARG A 211 -41.50 13.77 -13.35
CA ARG A 211 -41.18 15.18 -13.11
C ARG A 211 -42.16 15.74 -12.08
N LYS A 212 -41.64 16.21 -10.94
CA LYS A 212 -42.28 17.20 -10.06
C LYS A 212 -41.26 17.62 -9.00
N GLU A 213 -40.67 18.81 -9.19
CA GLU A 213 -40.10 19.67 -8.13
C GLU A 213 -39.52 18.91 -6.92
N TRP A 214 -38.47 18.12 -7.15
CA TRP A 214 -37.80 17.40 -6.07
C TRP A 214 -36.99 18.41 -5.28
N ARG A 215 -37.36 18.65 -4.02
CA ARG A 215 -36.34 18.85 -2.99
C ARG A 215 -35.35 17.70 -3.17
N ASP A 216 -34.08 18.00 -3.36
CA ASP A 216 -33.07 16.98 -3.60
C ASP A 216 -33.06 16.02 -2.40
N ASN A 217 -33.77 14.89 -2.49
CA ASN A 217 -33.77 13.91 -1.40
C ASN A 217 -32.36 13.35 -1.22
N CYS A 218 -32.06 12.89 -0.01
CA CYS A 218 -30.76 12.36 0.38
C CYS A 218 -30.23 11.34 -0.61
N LYS A 219 -29.13 11.70 -1.29
CA LYS A 219 -28.45 10.84 -2.27
C LYS A 219 -26.96 11.15 -2.29
N ARG A 220 -26.23 10.28 -2.98
CA ARG A 220 -24.81 10.45 -3.27
C ARG A 220 -24.64 11.40 -4.44
N HIS A 221 -23.74 12.37 -4.28
CA HIS A 221 -23.39 13.35 -5.29
C HIS A 221 -21.94 13.19 -5.74
N PRO A 222 -21.64 13.44 -7.03
CA PRO A 222 -20.27 13.39 -7.55
C PRO A 222 -19.41 14.46 -6.91
N LEU A 223 -18.20 14.07 -6.51
CA LEU A 223 -17.14 14.96 -6.08
C LEU A 223 -15.82 14.30 -6.45
N TYR A 224 -15.08 14.92 -7.34
CA TYR A 224 -13.71 14.54 -7.66
C TYR A 224 -12.77 15.45 -6.89
N VAL A 225 -11.81 14.85 -6.19
CA VAL A 225 -10.75 15.58 -5.48
C VAL A 225 -9.48 15.43 -6.31
N ASP A 226 -9.05 16.53 -6.93
CA ASP A 226 -7.73 16.62 -7.57
C ASP A 226 -6.69 17.00 -6.50
N PHE A 227 -5.61 16.23 -6.39
CA PHE A 227 -4.56 16.53 -5.42
C PHE A 227 -3.74 17.77 -5.79
N SER A 228 -3.81 18.22 -7.05
CA SER A 228 -3.21 19.48 -7.48
C SER A 228 -3.93 20.68 -6.89
N ASP A 229 -5.27 20.63 -6.79
CA ASP A 229 -6.09 21.73 -6.28
C ASP A 229 -5.86 22.00 -4.80
N VAL A 230 -5.51 20.95 -4.04
CA VAL A 230 -5.16 21.04 -2.61
C VAL A 230 -3.66 21.17 -2.36
N GLY A 231 -2.84 21.24 -3.42
CA GLY A 231 -1.38 21.42 -3.34
C GLY A 231 -0.61 20.21 -2.84
N TRP A 232 -1.09 18.98 -3.11
CA TRP A 232 -0.50 17.71 -2.65
C TRP A 232 0.19 16.91 -3.77
N ASN A 233 0.14 17.39 -5.00
CA ASN A 233 0.75 16.78 -6.19
C ASN A 233 2.30 16.72 -6.17
N ASN A 234 2.95 17.38 -5.22
CA ASN A 234 4.40 17.36 -5.01
C ASN A 234 4.88 16.17 -4.15
N TRP A 235 3.99 15.50 -3.43
CA TRP A 235 4.35 14.37 -2.56
C TRP A 235 3.46 13.14 -2.74
N ILE A 236 2.21 13.31 -3.21
CA ILE A 236 1.39 12.20 -3.71
C ILE A 236 1.80 11.91 -5.15
N VAL A 237 2.20 10.67 -5.39
CA VAL A 237 2.62 10.17 -6.71
C VAL A 237 1.42 9.66 -7.50
N ALA A 238 0.55 8.88 -6.86
CA ALA A 238 -0.65 8.33 -7.47
C ALA A 238 -1.75 7.99 -6.42
N PRO A 239 -3.04 8.05 -6.79
CA PRO A 239 -3.56 8.60 -8.04
C PRO A 239 -3.39 10.14 -8.07
N PRO A 240 -3.57 10.82 -9.22
CA PRO A 240 -3.54 12.29 -9.29
C PRO A 240 -4.74 12.93 -8.57
N GLY A 241 -5.82 12.17 -8.41
CA GLY A 241 -7.04 12.54 -7.73
C GLY A 241 -7.97 11.34 -7.67
N TYR A 242 -9.11 11.48 -7.01
CA TYR A 242 -10.05 10.36 -6.86
C TYR A 242 -11.49 10.85 -6.70
N ASP A 243 -12.44 9.97 -7.03
CA ASP A 243 -13.85 10.22 -6.78
C ASP A 243 -14.19 10.01 -5.29
N ALA A 244 -14.21 11.10 -4.53
CA ALA A 244 -14.59 11.09 -3.12
C ALA A 244 -16.10 10.92 -2.94
N TYR A 245 -16.90 11.56 -3.80
CA TYR A 245 -18.35 11.73 -3.63
C TYR A 245 -18.73 12.37 -2.28
N TYR A 246 -19.98 12.79 -2.13
CA TYR A 246 -20.50 13.24 -0.84
C TYR A 246 -22.00 12.99 -0.73
N CYS A 247 -22.53 13.04 0.50
CA CYS A 247 -23.96 12.90 0.75
C CYS A 247 -24.59 14.27 0.92
N HIS A 248 -25.67 14.51 0.18
CA HIS A 248 -26.43 15.74 0.30
C HIS A 248 -27.89 15.50 -0.08
N GLY A 249 -28.77 16.26 0.57
CA GLY A 249 -30.20 16.26 0.30
C GLY A 249 -31.05 16.18 1.55
N ASP A 250 -32.35 16.32 1.36
CA ASP A 250 -33.36 16.30 2.39
C ASP A 250 -33.74 14.86 2.79
N CYS A 251 -34.04 14.70 4.08
CA CYS A 251 -34.61 13.48 4.65
C CYS A 251 -36.08 13.74 5.04
N PRO A 252 -37.02 13.79 4.06
CA PRO A 252 -38.41 14.11 4.34
C PRO A 252 -39.15 12.93 4.99
N PHE A 253 -40.21 13.25 5.73
CA PHE A 253 -41.18 12.25 6.18
C PHE A 253 -42.28 12.08 5.10
N PRO A 254 -42.68 10.84 4.75
CA PRO A 254 -42.13 9.55 5.19
C PRO A 254 -40.79 9.21 4.52
N LEU A 255 -39.87 8.64 5.31
CA LEU A 255 -38.58 8.18 4.78
C LEU A 255 -38.79 6.98 3.86
N ALA A 256 -38.17 7.02 2.69
CA ALA A 256 -38.20 5.89 1.77
C ALA A 256 -37.25 4.78 2.23
N ASP A 257 -37.65 3.51 2.04
CA ASP A 257 -36.91 2.32 2.51
C ASP A 257 -35.45 2.25 2.02
N HIS A 258 -35.17 2.84 0.86
CA HIS A 258 -33.83 2.85 0.27
C HIS A 258 -32.85 3.84 0.94
N LEU A 259 -33.31 4.68 1.88
CA LEU A 259 -32.49 5.66 2.60
C LEU A 259 -31.75 5.06 3.82
N ASN A 260 -31.81 3.73 4.03
CA ASN A 260 -31.10 3.02 5.10
C ASN A 260 -31.21 3.71 6.47
N ALA A 261 -32.41 4.20 6.80
CA ALA A 261 -32.65 4.97 8.00
C ALA A 261 -32.64 4.08 9.25
N THR A 262 -32.14 4.60 10.38
CA THR A 262 -32.31 3.95 11.68
C THR A 262 -33.73 4.15 12.18
N ASN A 263 -34.18 3.30 13.11
CA ASN A 263 -35.43 3.54 13.84
C ASN A 263 -35.43 4.92 14.52
N HIS A 264 -34.27 5.36 15.04
CA HIS A 264 -34.11 6.70 15.60
C HIS A 264 -34.37 7.80 14.56
N ALA A 265 -33.78 7.71 13.36
CA ALA A 265 -34.02 8.67 12.28
C ALA A 265 -35.47 8.67 11.79
N ILE A 266 -36.13 7.51 11.77
CA ILE A 266 -37.57 7.39 11.45
C ILE A 266 -38.40 8.12 12.51
N VAL A 267 -38.19 7.84 13.80
CA VAL A 267 -38.91 8.52 14.89
C VAL A 267 -38.63 10.03 14.87
N GLN A 268 -37.38 10.45 14.68
CA GLN A 268 -37.01 11.85 14.61
C GLN A 268 -37.69 12.58 13.44
N THR A 269 -37.78 11.95 12.26
CA THR A 269 -38.49 12.54 11.13
C THR A 269 -40.00 12.63 11.35
N ILE A 270 -40.61 11.66 12.04
CA ILE A 270 -42.01 11.72 12.48
C ILE A 270 -42.21 12.91 13.44
N VAL A 271 -41.42 12.99 14.51
CA VAL A 271 -41.54 14.06 15.52
C VAL A 271 -41.29 15.42 14.89
N HIS A 272 -40.28 15.54 14.02
CA HIS A 272 -40.01 16.77 13.27
C HIS A 272 -41.20 17.17 12.38
N SER A 273 -41.87 16.21 11.72
CA SER A 273 -43.03 16.50 10.87
C SER A 273 -44.23 17.03 11.66
N MET A 274 -44.33 16.69 12.95
CA MET A 274 -45.39 17.16 13.85
C MET A 274 -45.02 18.47 14.54
N ASN A 275 -43.77 18.63 14.98
CA ASN A 275 -43.26 19.84 15.62
C ASN A 275 -41.80 20.13 15.21
N PRO A 276 -41.59 20.90 14.13
CA PRO A 276 -40.26 21.24 13.64
C PRO A 276 -39.39 22.02 14.64
N GLY A 277 -39.99 22.67 15.64
CA GLY A 277 -39.27 23.46 16.65
C GLY A 277 -38.74 22.63 17.82
N ALA A 278 -39.22 21.40 18.00
CA ALA A 278 -38.78 20.53 19.10
C ALA A 278 -37.55 19.70 18.75
N VAL A 279 -37.40 19.27 17.48
CA VAL A 279 -36.29 18.44 17.01
C VAL A 279 -35.88 18.83 15.59
N PRO A 280 -34.59 18.73 15.21
CA PRO A 280 -34.15 18.93 13.83
C PRO A 280 -34.53 17.76 12.93
N LYS A 281 -34.46 17.96 11.61
CA LYS A 281 -34.57 16.87 10.62
C LYS A 281 -33.41 15.88 10.78
N ALA A 282 -33.63 14.63 10.39
CA ALA A 282 -32.55 13.67 10.20
C ALA A 282 -31.57 14.18 9.12
N CYS A 283 -30.30 13.87 9.28
CA CYS A 283 -29.24 14.35 8.40
C CYS A 283 -28.95 13.35 7.29
N CYS A 284 -28.68 13.83 6.08
CA CYS A 284 -28.18 13.00 4.98
C CYS A 284 -26.67 12.78 5.14
N VAL A 285 -26.27 11.56 5.49
CA VAL A 285 -24.87 11.24 5.82
C VAL A 285 -24.40 9.98 5.08
N PRO A 286 -23.07 9.79 4.92
CA PRO A 286 -22.51 8.54 4.43
C PRO A 286 -22.89 7.37 5.35
N THR A 287 -23.39 6.29 4.75
CA THR A 287 -23.69 5.03 5.44
C THR A 287 -22.80 3.89 5.00
N GLN A 288 -22.10 4.06 3.87
CA GLN A 288 -21.12 3.12 3.33
C GLN A 288 -19.98 3.92 2.73
N LEU A 289 -18.76 3.59 3.14
CA LEU A 289 -17.53 4.19 2.65
C LEU A 289 -16.62 3.10 2.09
N THR A 290 -15.82 3.45 1.09
CA THR A 290 -14.83 2.58 0.46
C THR A 290 -13.42 3.14 0.62
N ALA A 291 -12.44 2.27 0.45
CA ALA A 291 -11.03 2.61 0.56
C ALA A 291 -10.45 3.10 -0.78
N ILE A 292 -9.30 3.79 -0.70
CA ILE A 292 -8.45 4.09 -1.86
C ILE A 292 -7.00 3.74 -1.57
N SER A 293 -6.28 3.24 -2.58
CA SER A 293 -4.83 3.05 -2.51
C SER A 293 -4.09 4.30 -2.93
N MET A 294 -3.14 4.75 -2.13
CA MET A 294 -2.30 5.93 -2.41
C MET A 294 -0.82 5.56 -2.38
N LEU A 295 -0.10 5.95 -3.44
CA LEU A 295 1.35 5.93 -3.55
C LEU A 295 1.87 7.35 -3.30
N TYR A 296 2.66 7.53 -2.26
CA TYR A 296 3.19 8.83 -1.87
C TYR A 296 4.59 8.70 -1.29
N VAL A 297 5.22 9.85 -1.04
CA VAL A 297 6.49 9.89 -0.32
C VAL A 297 6.32 10.54 1.03
N ASP A 298 6.82 9.88 2.07
CA ASP A 298 6.71 10.34 3.45
C ASP A 298 7.78 11.38 3.81
N GLU A 299 7.73 11.87 5.06
CA GLU A 299 8.70 12.83 5.62
C GLU A 299 10.15 12.29 5.64
N GLY A 300 10.34 10.97 5.60
CA GLY A 300 11.64 10.32 5.60
C GLY A 300 12.17 10.01 4.20
N ASP A 301 11.62 10.63 3.16
CA ASP A 301 11.92 10.38 1.74
C ASP A 301 11.71 8.90 1.32
N LYS A 302 10.83 8.17 2.01
CA LYS A 302 10.48 6.78 1.69
C LYS A 302 9.21 6.75 0.84
N VAL A 303 9.25 5.96 -0.22
CA VAL A 303 8.04 5.71 -1.02
C VAL A 303 7.16 4.70 -0.29
N VAL A 304 5.91 5.10 -0.08
CA VAL A 304 4.90 4.34 0.66
C VAL A 304 3.69 4.12 -0.25
N LEU A 305 3.26 2.87 -0.35
CA LEU A 305 1.98 2.47 -0.91
C LEU A 305 1.07 2.06 0.24
N LYS A 306 -0.03 2.78 0.45
CA LYS A 306 -0.97 2.50 1.55
C LYS A 306 -2.42 2.54 1.10
N ASN A 307 -3.22 1.60 1.62
CA ASN A 307 -4.66 1.60 1.43
C ASN A 307 -5.35 2.35 2.58
N TYR A 308 -6.06 3.43 2.27
CA TYR A 308 -6.78 4.27 3.23
C TYR A 308 -8.28 3.95 3.19
N GLN A 309 -8.79 3.44 4.30
CA GLN A 309 -10.21 3.19 4.51
C GLN A 309 -11.00 4.50 4.62
N GLU A 310 -12.31 4.42 4.35
CA GLU A 310 -13.27 5.50 4.59
C GLU A 310 -13.05 6.79 3.77
N MET A 311 -12.52 6.64 2.55
CA MET A 311 -12.09 7.76 1.72
C MET A 311 -13.10 8.20 0.67
N SER A 312 -13.94 7.27 0.18
CA SER A 312 -14.94 7.53 -0.86
C SER A 312 -16.32 7.07 -0.41
N VAL A 313 -17.35 7.86 -0.70
CA VAL A 313 -18.74 7.53 -0.36
C VAL A 313 -19.30 6.53 -1.37
N ALA A 314 -19.73 5.37 -0.89
CA ALA A 314 -20.45 4.38 -1.70
C ALA A 314 -21.98 4.48 -1.55
N GLY A 315 -22.47 4.91 -0.38
CA GLY A 315 -23.90 4.99 -0.10
C GLY A 315 -24.26 6.05 0.95
N CYS A 316 -25.39 6.71 0.73
CA CYS A 316 -25.95 7.73 1.63
C CYS A 316 -27.23 7.24 2.29
N GLY A 317 -27.55 7.82 3.45
CA GLY A 317 -28.81 7.55 4.15
C GLY A 317 -29.13 8.61 5.20
N CYS A 318 -30.31 8.49 5.79
CA CYS A 318 -30.81 9.41 6.80
C CYS A 318 -30.52 8.89 8.21
N ARG A 319 -29.78 9.65 9.02
CA ARG A 319 -29.40 9.28 10.39
C ARG A 319 -29.77 10.36 11.40
#